data_AF-A0A970IGV5-F1
#
_entry.id   AF-A0A970IGV5-F1
#
_cell.length_a   1.000
_cell.length_b   1.000
_cell.length_c   1.000
_cell.angle_alpha   90.00
_cell.angle_beta   90.00
_cell.angle_gamma   90.00
#
_symmetry.space_group_name_H-M   'P 1'
#
loop_
_entity.id
_entity.type
_entity.pdbx_description
1 polymer ?
#
loop_
_entity_poly.entity_id
_entity_poly.type
_entity_poly.pdbx_seq_one_letter_code
_entity_poly.pdbx_strand_id
1 'polypeptide(L)' 'MDKILQMNFRTGLGRSMRITLEDPREDITPEDIKNVMNLIISKDIFNVEGGLEQIASAYIVTTQTQQVVFE' A
#
# COMPACT_ATOMS: atom_id res chain seq x y z
N MET A 1 -8.19 9.64 12.99
CA MET A 1 -8.84 9.44 11.68
C MET A 1 -7.82 8.65 10.93
N ASP A 2 -7.99 7.34 10.92
CA ASP A 2 -6.84 6.46 10.73
C ASP A 2 -6.79 6.14 9.25
N LYS A 3 -5.85 6.79 8.56
CA LYS A 3 -5.57 6.54 7.16
C LYS A 3 -4.53 5.42 7.09
N ILE A 4 -4.74 4.47 6.19
CA ILE A 4 -3.81 3.38 5.93
C ILE A 4 -3.61 3.29 4.43
N LEU A 5 -2.38 3.45 3.99
CA LEU A 5 -2.00 3.22 2.60
C LEU A 5 -1.67 1.74 2.41
N GLN A 6 -2.48 1.05 1.63
CA GLN A 6 -2.25 -0.34 1.23
C GLN A 6 -1.70 -0.38 -0.19
N MET A 7 -0.50 -0.93 -0.34
CA MET A 7 0.17 -1.11 -1.63
C MET A 7 0.23 -2.60 -1.94
N ASN A 8 -0.39 -3.04 -3.03
CA ASN A 8 -0.36 -4.41 -3.50
C ASN A 8 0.60 -4.54 -4.68
N PHE A 9 1.42 -5.57 -4.62
CA PHE A 9 2.42 -5.92 -5.62
C PHE A 9 2.20 -7.34 -6.09
N ARG A 10 2.65 -7.65 -7.30
CA ARG A 10 2.77 -9.02 -7.81
C ARG A 10 4.23 -9.40 -7.93
N THR A 11 4.55 -10.60 -7.47
CA THR A 11 5.87 -11.21 -7.63
C THR A 11 5.96 -11.99 -8.94
N GLY A 12 7.18 -12.24 -9.42
CA GLY A 12 7.40 -13.02 -10.64
C GLY A 12 6.90 -14.47 -10.58
N LEU A 13 6.67 -14.98 -9.37
CA LEU A 13 6.05 -16.29 -9.14
C LEU A 13 4.51 -16.25 -9.15
N GLY A 14 3.90 -15.13 -9.54
CA GLY A 14 2.45 -14.96 -9.59
C GLY A 14 1.80 -14.83 -8.22
N ARG A 15 2.58 -14.58 -7.16
CA ARG A 15 2.06 -14.31 -5.81
C ARG A 15 1.77 -12.83 -5.63
N SER A 16 0.85 -12.52 -4.73
CA SER A 16 0.53 -11.14 -4.36
C SER A 16 1.16 -10.80 -3.01
N MET A 17 1.89 -9.68 -2.94
CA MET A 17 2.39 -9.13 -1.69
C MET A 17 1.65 -7.83 -1.37
N ARG A 18 1.27 -7.65 -0.11
CA ARG A 18 0.64 -6.42 0.38
C ARG A 18 1.54 -5.76 1.41
N ILE A 19 1.81 -4.48 1.21
CA ILE A 19 2.50 -3.61 2.15
C ILE A 19 1.49 -2.60 2.66
N THR A 20 1.38 -2.47 3.97
CA THR A 20 0.50 -1.50 4.63
C THR A 20 1.33 -0.47 5.36
N LEU A 21 1.05 0.80 5.11
CA LEU A 21 1.64 1.94 5.79
C LEU A 21 0.54 2.64 6.59
N GLU A 22 0.68 2.61 7.90
CA GLU A 22 -0.17 3.35 8.82
C GLU A 22 0.23 4.83 8.84
N ASP A 23 -0.75 5.70 9.05
CA ASP A 23 -0.59 7.15 9.09
C ASP A 23 0.26 7.68 7.92
N PRO A 24 -0.14 7.39 6.67
CA PRO A 24 0.59 7.88 5.53
C PRO A 24 0.42 9.41 5.47
N ARG A 25 1.40 10.10 4.89
CA ARG A 25 1.41 11.56 4.75
C ARG A 25 0.07 12.10 4.24
N GLU A 26 -0.30 13.33 4.60
CA GLU A 26 -1.59 13.87 4.13
C GLU A 26 -1.52 14.40 2.68
N ASP A 27 -0.33 14.75 2.21
CA ASP A 27 -0.04 15.35 0.92
C ASP A 27 0.37 14.35 -0.17
N ILE A 28 0.21 13.04 0.07
CA ILE A 28 0.54 12.01 -0.92
C ILE A 28 -0.38 12.12 -2.13
N THR A 29 0.24 12.26 -3.29
CA THR A 29 -0.45 12.18 -4.57
C THR A 29 -0.43 10.74 -5.12
N PRO A 30 -1.30 10.41 -6.08
CA PRO A 30 -1.23 9.14 -6.79
C PRO A 30 0.13 8.89 -7.47
N GLU A 31 0.81 9.97 -7.90
CA GLU A 31 2.12 9.90 -8.54
C GLU A 31 3.22 9.55 -7.53
N ASP A 32 3.17 10.11 -6.34
CA ASP A 32 4.10 9.76 -5.24
C ASP A 32 3.97 8.29 -4.86
N ILE A 33 2.75 7.79 -4.71
CA ILE A 33 2.49 6.37 -4.39
C ILE A 33 3.10 5.50 -5.49
N LYS A 34 2.86 5.82 -6.76
CA LYS A 34 3.43 5.07 -7.89
C LYS A 34 4.96 5.11 -7.90
N ASN A 35 5.56 6.27 -7.61
CA ASN A 35 7.01 6.44 -7.53
C ASN A 35 7.62 5.62 -6.39
N VAL A 36 6.99 5.61 -5.22
CA VAL A 36 7.41 4.78 -4.08
C VAL A 36 7.29 3.30 -4.42
N MET A 37 6.18 2.87 -5.03
CA MET A 37 5.99 1.47 -5.44
C MET A 37 7.04 1.04 -6.49
N ASN A 38 7.36 1.89 -7.46
CA ASN A 38 8.42 1.63 -8.43
C ASN A 38 9.80 1.59 -7.78
N LEU A 39 10.06 2.48 -6.80
CA LEU A 39 11.31 2.49 -6.04
C LEU A 39 11.46 1.19 -5.25
N ILE A 40 10.38 0.71 -4.62
CA ILE A 40 10.37 -0.56 -3.89
C ILE A 40 10.75 -1.73 -4.80
N ILE A 41 10.16 -1.80 -6.01
CA ILE A 41 10.49 -2.82 -7.02
C ILE A 41 11.96 -2.68 -7.45
N SER A 42 12.38 -1.46 -7.80
CA SER A 42 13.74 -1.19 -8.29
C SER A 42 14.82 -1.45 -7.24
N LYS A 43 14.50 -1.23 -5.96
CA LYS A 43 15.43 -1.45 -4.85
C LYS A 43 15.53 -2.91 -4.46
N ASP A 44 14.54 -3.73 -4.83
CA ASP A 44 14.44 -5.15 -4.48
C ASP A 44 14.73 -5.40 -2.98
N ILE A 45 14.33 -4.46 -2.12
CA ILE A 45 14.63 -4.46 -0.69
C ILE A 45 13.83 -5.51 0.10
N PHE A 46 12.81 -6.09 -0.54
CA PHE A 46 12.01 -7.16 0.05
C PHE A 46 12.48 -8.48 -0.54
N ASN A 47 13.12 -9.29 0.30
CA ASN A 47 13.56 -10.63 -0.07
C ASN A 47 12.35 -11.58 -0.16
N VAL A 48 11.54 -11.42 -1.20
CA VAL A 48 10.42 -12.30 -1.54
C VAL A 48 10.83 -13.28 -2.62
N GLU A 49 10.35 -14.52 -2.51
CA GLU A 49 10.56 -15.49 -3.58
C GLU A 49 9.99 -14.96 -4.90
N GLY A 50 10.88 -14.80 -5.88
CA GLY A 50 10.53 -14.29 -7.21
C GLY A 50 10.55 -12.77 -7.38
N GLY A 51 11.01 -12.00 -6.38
CA GLY A 51 11.13 -10.55 -6.45
C GLY A 51 9.78 -9.83 -6.60
N LEU A 52 9.74 -8.53 -6.37
CA LEU A 52 8.58 -7.72 -6.74
C LEU A 52 8.71 -7.32 -8.21
N GLU A 53 7.85 -7.84 -9.10
CA GLU A 53 7.97 -7.55 -10.54
C GLU A 53 6.97 -6.49 -11.02
N GLN A 54 5.78 -6.41 -10.39
CA GLN A 54 4.72 -5.52 -10.87
C GLN A 54 3.96 -4.84 -9.75
N ILE A 55 3.55 -3.60 -10.02
CA ILE A 55 2.55 -2.86 -9.24
C ILE A 55 1.18 -3.45 -9.57
N ALA A 56 0.48 -3.97 -8.56
CA ALA A 56 -0.87 -4.51 -8.75
C ALA A 56 -1.93 -3.43 -8.56
N SER A 57 -1.94 -2.79 -7.39
CA SER A 57 -2.88 -1.73 -7.04
C SER A 57 -2.45 -1.02 -5.75
N ALA A 58 -2.96 0.18 -5.51
CA ALA A 58 -2.83 0.86 -4.23
C ALA A 58 -4.19 1.37 -3.76
N TYR A 59 -4.43 1.35 -2.45
CA TYR A 59 -5.66 1.79 -1.82
C TYR A 59 -5.32 2.67 -0.62
N ILE A 60 -5.98 3.82 -0.51
CA ILE A 60 -6.00 4.61 0.72
C ILE A 60 -7.28 4.21 1.47
N VAL A 61 -7.12 3.54 2.60
CA VAL A 61 -8.20 3.13 3.47
C VAL A 61 -8.34 4.18 4.57
N THR A 62 -9.53 4.74 4.73
CA THR A 62 -9.82 5.70 5.81
C THR A 62 -10.86 5.11 6.74
N THR A 63 -10.49 4.90 8.01
CA THR A 63 -11.42 4.39 9.02
C THR A 63 -12.08 5.56 9.75
N GLN A 64 -13.41 5.58 9.73
CA GLN A 64 -14.22 6.55 10.47
C GLN A 64 -15.04 5.82 11.55
N THR A 65 -14.77 6.11 12.81
CA THR A 65 -15.51 5.57 13.95
C THR A 65 -16.57 6.59 14.37
N GLN A 66 -17.84 6.19 14.35
CA GLN A 66 -18.95 7.00 14.85
C GLN A 66 -19.67 6.24 15.95
N GLN A 67 -19.81 6.89 17.12
CA GLN A 67 -20.62 6.35 18.21
C GLN A 67 -22.10 6.49 17.84
N VAL A 68 -22.79 5.36 17.72
CA VAL A 68 -24.25 5.32 17.60
C VAL A 68 -24.82 5.18 19.00
N VAL A 69 -25.63 6.14 19.42
CA VAL A 69 -26.39 6.08 20.68
C VAL A 69 -27.78 5.56 20.36
N PHE A 70 -28.21 4.54 21.08
CA PHE A 70 -29.59 4.04 21.05
C PHE A 70 -30.31 4.58 22.29
N GLU A 71 -31.52 5.12 22.11
CA GLU A 71 -32.42 5.54 23.20
C GLU A 71 -33.08 4.33 23.90
#